data_AF-A0A957H4A6-F1
#
_entry.id   AF-A0A957H4A6-F1
#
_cell.length_a   1.000
_cell.length_b   1.000
_cell.length_c   1.000
_cell.angle_alpha   90.00
_cell.angle_beta   90.00
_cell.angle_gamma   90.00
#
_symmetry.space_group_name_H-M   'P 1'
#
loop_
_entity.id
_entity.type
_entity.pdbx_description
1 polymer ?
#
loop_
_entity_poly.entity_id
_entity_poly.type
_entity_poly.pdbx_seq_one_letter_code
_entity_poly.pdbx_strand_id
1 'polypeptide(L)'
;MNVRFAPKFLLLCLLVLLAGCAVNAQSYVETPPVATLPGTPAGPPPTATPFPTPAPTMAFSDAGSTRLFLPIVAYSPQPMQPPFDMVDFMVGDGRLYEVQHSSGSQARHQTQEANGRFYHTKGHEVLAEWEELWATSNFIFRGTDTSPGNGQYYTLRDNGQYGSAWSPRRWQVGDLFARNPQVTFYWKSDCSASHSDFQASWLRFDAYHLTYTFPSNITLAHVIELSWLPSPTSQPIETYFYAVNYGLVGWRSNNGDFSYISEIHEPGTRPDNTREVIPCLNSGSYWPKLLPFVP
;
A
#
# COMPACT_ATOMS: atom_id res chain seq x y z
N MET A 1 3.46 -21.26 41.53
CA MET A 1 3.51 -21.78 40.14
C MET A 1 2.11 -21.70 39.58
N ASN A 2 1.86 -20.77 38.66
CA ASN A 2 0.69 -20.82 37.78
C ASN A 2 1.03 -20.02 36.51
N VAL A 3 1.27 -20.77 35.46
CA VAL A 3 1.71 -20.34 34.13
C VAL A 3 0.52 -19.65 33.45
N ARG A 4 0.65 -18.34 33.20
CA ARG A 4 -0.30 -17.61 32.35
C ARG A 4 0.01 -17.97 30.89
N PHE A 5 -0.90 -18.72 30.28
CA PHE A 5 -0.93 -18.96 28.84
C PHE A 5 -1.11 -17.63 28.12
N ALA A 6 -0.13 -17.24 27.30
CA ALA A 6 -0.27 -16.19 26.31
C ALA A 6 -1.12 -16.71 25.14
N PRO A 7 -2.22 -16.05 24.73
CA PRO A 7 -2.91 -16.42 23.52
C PRO A 7 -2.16 -15.85 22.32
N LYS A 8 -1.62 -16.77 21.51
CA LYS A 8 -1.05 -16.54 20.18
C LYS A 8 -2.17 -16.18 19.18
N PHE A 9 -2.73 -14.99 19.21
CA PHE A 9 -3.64 -14.52 18.14
C PHE A 9 -3.55 -13.00 18.04
N LEU A 10 -2.48 -12.51 17.42
CA LEU A 10 -2.30 -11.10 17.12
C LEU A 10 -1.67 -11.00 15.74
N LEU A 11 -2.51 -11.19 14.73
CA LEU A 11 -2.12 -11.36 13.35
C LEU A 11 -3.26 -10.87 12.43
N LEU A 12 -3.72 -9.65 12.67
CA LEU A 12 -4.94 -9.11 12.06
C LEU A 12 -4.75 -8.58 10.62
N CYS A 13 -3.53 -8.64 10.07
CA CYS A 13 -3.30 -8.42 8.63
C CYS A 13 -2.45 -9.53 7.96
N LEU A 14 -1.91 -10.50 8.73
CA LEU A 14 -1.02 -11.53 8.18
C LEU A 14 -1.73 -12.77 7.61
N LEU A 15 -3.05 -12.89 7.76
CA LEU A 15 -3.79 -14.07 7.29
C LEU A 15 -4.29 -13.97 5.85
N VAL A 16 -3.91 -12.92 5.13
CA VAL A 16 -4.36 -12.63 3.75
C VAL A 16 -3.43 -13.23 2.67
N LEU A 17 -2.28 -13.81 3.03
CA LEU A 17 -1.23 -14.10 2.03
C LEU A 17 -0.76 -15.56 1.92
N LEU A 18 -1.44 -16.53 2.53
CA LEU A 18 -1.08 -17.96 2.39
C LEU A 18 -2.11 -18.84 1.67
N ALA A 19 -3.25 -18.32 1.23
CA ALA A 19 -4.35 -19.15 0.70
C ALA A 19 -4.86 -18.80 -0.72
N GLY A 20 -4.06 -18.10 -1.53
CA GLY A 20 -4.53 -17.60 -2.83
C GLY A 20 -3.54 -17.77 -3.98
N CYS A 21 -3.14 -19.01 -4.30
CA CYS A 21 -2.85 -19.48 -5.67
C CYS A 21 -2.31 -20.91 -5.64
N ALA A 22 -3.21 -21.89 -5.69
CA ALA A 22 -2.87 -23.23 -6.18
C ALA A 22 -4.00 -23.70 -7.08
N VAL A 23 -4.00 -23.22 -8.33
CA VAL A 23 -4.72 -23.87 -9.43
C VAL A 23 -3.75 -24.04 -10.59
N ASN A 24 -3.53 -25.32 -10.91
CA ASN A 24 -2.74 -25.90 -11.99
C ASN A 24 -2.37 -24.99 -13.18
N ALA A 25 -1.06 -24.93 -13.46
CA ALA A 25 -0.55 -24.94 -14.83
C ALA A 25 0.76 -25.74 -14.87
N GLN A 26 0.67 -26.98 -15.34
CA GLN A 26 1.82 -27.74 -15.84
C GLN A 26 2.28 -27.10 -17.16
N SER A 27 3.53 -26.67 -17.21
CA SER A 27 4.31 -26.69 -18.45
C SER A 27 5.80 -26.78 -18.08
N TYR A 28 6.34 -27.99 -18.18
CA TYR A 28 7.77 -28.26 -18.14
C TYR A 28 8.43 -27.61 -19.36
N VAL A 29 9.41 -26.74 -19.13
CA VAL A 29 10.46 -26.43 -20.10
C VAL A 29 11.78 -26.62 -19.39
N GLU A 30 12.43 -27.74 -19.68
CA GLU A 30 13.81 -28.01 -19.26
C GLU A 30 14.75 -27.04 -20.00
N THR A 31 15.47 -26.21 -19.25
CA THR A 31 16.67 -25.51 -19.74
C THR A 31 17.92 -26.31 -19.36
N PRO A 32 18.79 -26.66 -20.32
CA PRO A 32 20.02 -27.40 -20.02
C PRO A 32 21.07 -26.54 -19.30
N PRO A 33 22.00 -27.16 -18.54
CA PRO A 33 23.03 -26.43 -17.80
C PRO A 33 24.05 -25.77 -18.72
N VAL A 34 24.38 -24.52 -18.40
CA VAL A 34 25.46 -23.74 -19.02
C VAL A 34 26.81 -24.29 -18.57
N ALA A 35 27.63 -24.68 -19.54
CA ALA A 35 29.01 -25.12 -19.33
C ALA A 35 29.94 -23.93 -19.03
N THR A 36 30.71 -24.06 -17.96
CA THR A 36 31.80 -23.16 -17.55
C THR A 36 33.01 -23.34 -18.47
N LEU A 37 33.51 -22.25 -19.08
CA LEU A 37 34.80 -22.25 -19.79
C LEU A 37 35.90 -21.60 -18.93
N PRO A 38 37.13 -22.15 -18.93
CA PRO A 38 38.26 -21.63 -18.15
C PRO A 38 38.94 -20.42 -18.81
N GLY A 39 39.52 -19.58 -17.95
CA GLY A 39 40.07 -18.26 -18.27
C GLY A 39 41.24 -18.22 -19.25
N THR A 40 41.38 -17.05 -19.88
CA THR A 40 42.48 -16.70 -20.78
C THR A 40 43.33 -15.59 -20.13
N PRO A 41 44.67 -15.60 -20.26
CA PRO A 41 45.54 -14.66 -19.55
C PRO A 41 45.53 -13.25 -20.17
N ALA A 42 45.70 -12.23 -19.32
CA ALA A 42 45.83 -10.83 -19.69
C ALA A 42 47.14 -10.56 -20.47
N GLY A 43 47.02 -9.96 -21.65
CA GLY A 43 48.14 -9.41 -22.42
C GLY A 43 48.59 -8.03 -21.91
N PRO A 44 49.84 -7.63 -22.19
CA PRO A 44 50.42 -6.40 -21.66
C PRO A 44 49.82 -5.12 -22.29
N PRO A 45 49.86 -3.98 -21.59
CA PRO A 45 49.28 -2.73 -22.05
C PRO A 45 50.06 -2.12 -23.22
N PRO A 46 49.40 -1.54 -24.23
CA PRO A 46 50.10 -0.84 -25.30
C PRO A 46 50.64 0.52 -24.83
N THR A 47 51.90 0.75 -25.21
CA THR A 47 52.69 1.98 -25.05
C THR A 47 52.01 3.19 -25.70
N ALA A 48 51.91 4.29 -24.95
CA ALA A 48 51.42 5.57 -25.44
C ALA A 48 52.42 6.25 -26.39
N THR A 49 52.01 6.49 -27.64
CA THR A 49 52.69 7.41 -28.57
C THR A 49 52.03 8.79 -28.53
N PRO A 50 52.80 9.89 -28.50
CA PRO A 50 52.25 11.24 -28.53
C PRO A 50 51.72 11.60 -29.92
N PHE A 51 50.48 12.07 -29.99
CA PHE A 51 49.90 12.61 -31.24
C PHE A 51 50.39 14.04 -31.49
N PRO A 52 50.71 14.40 -32.74
CA PRO A 52 51.16 15.73 -33.11
C PRO A 52 50.03 16.76 -33.08
N THR A 53 50.35 17.98 -32.66
CA THR A 53 49.49 19.17 -32.70
C THR A 53 49.05 19.48 -34.14
N PRO A 54 47.75 19.54 -34.47
CA PRO A 54 47.30 20.04 -35.76
C PRO A 54 47.28 21.58 -35.79
N ALA A 55 47.76 22.13 -36.90
CA ALA A 55 47.69 23.53 -37.30
C ALA A 55 46.23 24.02 -37.47
N PRO A 56 45.94 25.33 -37.42
CA PRO A 56 44.58 25.84 -37.44
C PRO A 56 43.93 25.56 -38.81
N THR A 57 42.92 24.69 -38.81
CA THR A 57 42.10 24.44 -39.98
C THR A 57 41.04 25.53 -40.08
N MET A 58 40.96 26.15 -41.26
CA MET A 58 40.00 27.20 -41.58
C MET A 58 38.56 26.75 -41.39
N ALA A 59 37.77 27.70 -40.91
CA ALA A 59 36.34 27.58 -40.64
C ALA A 59 35.56 27.03 -41.83
N PHE A 60 34.85 25.93 -41.60
CA PHE A 60 33.63 25.62 -42.32
C PHE A 60 32.47 26.22 -41.54
N SER A 61 31.71 27.08 -42.21
CA SER A 61 30.43 27.60 -41.74
C SER A 61 29.44 26.45 -41.58
N ASP A 62 29.24 25.98 -40.36
CA ASP A 62 28.15 25.06 -40.06
C ASP A 62 26.90 25.86 -39.71
N ALA A 63 25.86 25.63 -40.50
CA ALA A 63 24.60 26.33 -40.42
C ALA A 63 23.92 26.03 -39.07
N GLY A 64 23.63 27.09 -38.32
CA GLY A 64 22.51 27.15 -37.38
C GLY A 64 22.22 25.89 -36.56
N SER A 65 23.18 25.40 -35.77
CA SER A 65 22.88 24.49 -34.68
C SER A 65 22.12 25.27 -33.59
N THR A 66 20.79 25.32 -33.70
CA THR A 66 19.94 25.82 -32.61
C THR A 66 20.04 24.82 -31.45
N ARG A 67 20.83 25.15 -30.43
CA ARG A 67 20.82 24.43 -29.15
C ARG A 67 19.54 24.78 -28.41
N LEU A 68 18.57 23.88 -28.43
CA LEU A 68 17.38 23.96 -27.58
C LEU A 68 17.79 23.59 -26.15
N PHE A 69 17.83 24.59 -25.26
CA PHE A 69 17.83 24.35 -23.83
C PHE A 69 16.38 24.30 -23.40
N LEU A 70 15.82 23.09 -23.31
CA LEU A 70 14.55 22.91 -22.60
C LEU A 70 14.86 23.02 -21.11
N PRO A 71 14.30 23.99 -20.36
CA PRO A 71 14.37 23.93 -18.92
C PRO A 71 13.68 22.64 -18.49
N ILE A 72 14.43 21.72 -17.88
CA ILE A 72 13.82 20.65 -17.11
C ILE A 72 13.22 21.35 -15.90
N VAL A 73 11.92 21.63 -15.96
CA VAL A 73 11.15 22.02 -14.78
C VAL A 73 10.98 20.74 -13.96
N ALA A 74 11.99 20.43 -13.15
CA ALA A 74 11.86 19.38 -12.14
C ALA A 74 10.82 19.88 -11.13
N TYR A 75 9.61 19.33 -11.20
CA TYR A 75 8.55 19.66 -10.26
C TYR A 75 8.90 19.03 -8.90
N SER A 76 9.60 19.76 -8.05
CA SER A 76 9.86 19.31 -6.68
C SER A 76 8.58 19.44 -5.86
N PRO A 77 8.11 18.37 -5.20
CA PRO A 77 6.95 18.44 -4.32
C PRO A 77 7.19 19.49 -3.23
N GLN A 78 6.17 20.28 -2.91
CA GLN A 78 6.24 21.33 -1.90
C GLN A 78 5.81 20.77 -0.54
N PRO A 79 6.54 21.01 0.57
CA PRO A 79 6.17 20.48 1.87
C PRO A 79 4.73 20.84 2.28
N MET A 80 3.91 19.82 2.55
CA MET A 80 2.62 20.00 3.21
C MET A 80 2.82 20.50 4.64
N GLN A 81 1.89 21.31 5.13
CA GLN A 81 1.97 21.90 6.46
C GLN A 81 1.13 21.10 7.47
N PRO A 82 1.61 20.89 8.70
CA PRO A 82 0.82 20.27 9.76
C PRO A 82 -0.28 21.23 10.29
N PRO A 83 -1.37 20.69 10.88
CA PRO A 83 -1.68 19.27 10.99
C PRO A 83 -2.08 18.69 9.64
N PHE A 84 -1.56 17.50 9.34
CA PHE A 84 -1.77 16.82 8.07
C PHE A 84 -3.20 16.29 8.01
N ASP A 85 -3.86 16.49 6.87
CA ASP A 85 -5.17 15.90 6.61
C ASP A 85 -5.00 14.45 6.18
N MET A 86 -5.52 13.50 6.96
CA MET A 86 -5.38 12.08 6.69
C MET A 86 -6.15 11.62 5.44
N VAL A 87 -7.16 12.36 4.97
CA VAL A 87 -7.79 12.03 3.68
C VAL A 87 -6.84 12.22 2.52
N ASP A 88 -5.94 13.20 2.57
CA ASP A 88 -5.00 13.44 1.47
C ASP A 88 -4.12 12.20 1.23
N PHE A 89 -3.86 11.39 2.27
CA PHE A 89 -3.04 10.19 2.21
C PHE A 89 -3.84 8.90 2.10
N MET A 90 -5.01 8.83 2.75
CA MET A 90 -5.83 7.62 2.80
C MET A 90 -6.82 7.51 1.65
N VAL A 91 -7.15 8.61 0.97
CA VAL A 91 -7.98 8.61 -0.23
C VAL A 91 -7.07 8.84 -1.42
N GLY A 92 -6.98 7.85 -2.29
CA GLY A 92 -6.26 8.00 -3.57
C GLY A 92 -7.15 8.62 -4.64
N ASP A 93 -6.59 8.81 -5.82
CA ASP A 93 -7.27 9.42 -6.97
C ASP A 93 -7.87 8.39 -7.95
N GLY A 94 -8.00 7.13 -7.52
CA GLY A 94 -8.50 6.06 -8.35
C GLY A 94 -7.45 5.36 -9.23
N ARG A 95 -6.19 5.78 -9.22
CA ARG A 95 -5.14 5.06 -9.98
C ARG A 95 -4.94 3.62 -9.49
N LEU A 96 -4.47 2.79 -10.42
CA LEU A 96 -4.09 1.42 -10.15
C LEU A 96 -2.59 1.32 -9.90
N TYR A 97 -2.21 0.47 -8.95
CA TYR A 97 -0.82 0.13 -8.69
C TYR A 97 -0.72 -1.30 -8.19
N GLU A 98 0.42 -1.93 -8.41
CA GLU A 98 0.72 -3.25 -7.86
C GLU A 98 1.55 -3.09 -6.58
N VAL A 99 1.32 -3.97 -5.62
CA VAL A 99 2.19 -4.12 -4.45
C VAL A 99 2.85 -5.50 -4.47
N GLN A 100 4.16 -5.52 -4.22
CA GLN A 100 4.97 -6.73 -4.10
C GLN A 100 5.05 -7.15 -2.64
N HIS A 101 4.75 -8.43 -2.37
CA HIS A 101 4.84 -9.02 -1.04
C HIS A 101 6.19 -9.71 -0.82
N SER A 102 6.57 -9.87 0.46
CA SER A 102 7.76 -10.61 0.90
C SER A 102 7.80 -12.06 0.40
N SER A 103 6.63 -12.66 0.13
CA SER A 103 6.47 -14.00 -0.45
C SER A 103 6.87 -14.10 -1.93
N GLY A 104 7.02 -12.97 -2.63
CA GLY A 104 7.18 -12.94 -4.08
C GLY A 104 5.86 -12.76 -4.85
N SER A 105 4.69 -12.85 -4.21
CA SER A 105 3.40 -12.56 -4.87
C SER A 105 3.16 -11.06 -5.05
N GLN A 106 2.31 -10.71 -6.01
CA GLN A 106 1.83 -9.35 -6.20
C GLN A 106 0.31 -9.26 -6.03
N ALA A 107 -0.17 -8.09 -5.64
CA ALA A 107 -1.59 -7.77 -5.57
C ALA A 107 -1.87 -6.38 -6.15
N ARG A 108 -2.95 -6.25 -6.93
CA ARG A 108 -3.38 -4.98 -7.47
C ARG A 108 -4.19 -4.21 -6.44
N HIS A 109 -3.85 -2.94 -6.25
CA HIS A 109 -4.52 -2.02 -5.36
C HIS A 109 -5.19 -0.88 -6.13
N GLN A 110 -6.33 -0.43 -5.61
CA GLN A 110 -7.05 0.76 -6.08
C GLN A 110 -7.84 1.39 -4.95
N THR A 111 -7.96 2.71 -4.96
CA THR A 111 -8.95 3.42 -4.16
C THR A 111 -10.17 3.74 -4.99
N GLN A 112 -11.38 3.57 -4.46
CA GLN A 112 -12.63 3.81 -5.19
C GLN A 112 -13.59 4.59 -4.33
N GLU A 113 -14.33 5.53 -4.89
CA GLU A 113 -15.36 6.28 -4.17
C GLU A 113 -16.77 5.84 -4.60
N ALA A 114 -17.66 5.65 -3.62
CA ALA A 114 -19.09 5.47 -3.87
C ALA A 114 -19.92 5.88 -2.66
N ASN A 115 -20.97 6.67 -2.87
CA ASN A 115 -21.96 7.03 -1.83
C ASN A 115 -21.36 7.67 -0.56
N GLY A 116 -20.34 8.54 -0.70
CA GLY A 116 -19.67 9.17 0.44
C GLY A 116 -18.79 8.22 1.26
N ARG A 117 -18.47 7.04 0.70
CA ARG A 117 -17.49 6.09 1.19
C ARG A 117 -16.35 6.00 0.20
N PHE A 118 -15.17 5.63 0.70
CA PHE A 118 -14.08 5.19 -0.14
C PHE A 118 -13.64 3.78 0.23
N TYR A 119 -13.14 3.06 -0.76
CA TYR A 119 -12.84 1.64 -0.67
C TYR A 119 -11.41 1.40 -1.11
N HIS A 120 -10.61 0.74 -0.27
CA HIS A 120 -9.30 0.24 -0.67
C HIS A 120 -9.50 -1.18 -1.19
N THR A 121 -9.48 -1.33 -2.50
CA THR A 121 -9.61 -2.62 -3.17
C THR A 121 -8.25 -3.28 -3.31
N LYS A 122 -8.21 -4.62 -3.15
CA LYS A 122 -7.00 -5.41 -3.12
C LYS A 122 -7.19 -6.73 -3.87
N GLY A 123 -6.14 -7.15 -4.57
CA GLY A 123 -6.08 -8.48 -5.17
C GLY A 123 -6.70 -8.52 -6.57
N HIS A 124 -7.72 -9.35 -6.75
CA HIS A 124 -8.15 -9.80 -8.08
C HIS A 124 -9.01 -8.77 -8.83
N GLU A 125 -8.71 -8.54 -10.11
CA GLU A 125 -9.38 -7.51 -10.94
C GLU A 125 -10.91 -7.61 -10.93
N VAL A 126 -11.50 -8.81 -10.95
CA VAL A 126 -12.98 -8.97 -10.99
C VAL A 126 -13.64 -9.35 -9.66
N LEU A 127 -12.84 -9.63 -8.62
CA LEU A 127 -13.30 -10.06 -7.30
C LEU A 127 -12.39 -9.46 -6.23
N ALA A 128 -12.15 -8.17 -6.32
CA ALA A 128 -11.23 -7.48 -5.42
C ALA A 128 -11.85 -7.42 -4.03
N GLU A 129 -11.12 -7.93 -3.05
CA GLU A 129 -11.47 -7.71 -1.65
C GLU A 129 -11.34 -6.22 -1.35
N TRP A 130 -12.06 -5.72 -0.37
CA TRP A 130 -12.11 -4.28 -0.11
C TRP A 130 -12.20 -3.95 1.37
N GLU A 131 -11.62 -2.81 1.73
CA GLU A 131 -11.79 -2.17 3.03
C GLU A 131 -12.60 -0.89 2.84
N GLU A 132 -13.69 -0.73 3.57
CA GLU A 132 -14.51 0.49 3.58
C GLU A 132 -13.95 1.51 4.58
N LEU A 133 -13.88 2.75 4.12
CA LEU A 133 -13.53 3.90 4.91
C LEU A 133 -14.45 5.09 4.59
N TRP A 134 -14.49 6.05 5.51
CA TRP A 134 -15.08 7.37 5.29
C TRP A 134 -14.47 8.37 6.22
N ALA A 135 -14.65 9.65 5.92
CA ALA A 135 -14.22 10.72 6.78
C ALA A 135 -15.40 11.46 7.40
N THR A 136 -15.17 11.99 8.59
CA THR A 136 -15.97 13.06 9.20
C THR A 136 -15.07 14.28 9.40
N SER A 137 -15.59 15.34 10.00
CA SER A 137 -14.78 16.51 10.38
C SER A 137 -13.62 16.14 11.32
N ASN A 138 -13.76 15.07 12.11
CA ASN A 138 -12.88 14.77 13.24
C ASN A 138 -12.02 13.51 13.02
N PHE A 139 -12.54 12.52 12.30
CA PHE A 139 -11.90 11.21 12.17
C PHE A 139 -12.03 10.64 10.76
N ILE A 140 -11.05 9.81 10.39
CA ILE A 140 -11.23 8.77 9.38
C ILE A 140 -11.79 7.54 10.09
N PHE A 141 -12.82 6.92 9.55
CA PHE A 141 -13.43 5.70 10.04
C PHE A 141 -13.10 4.53 9.11
N ARG A 142 -13.02 3.32 9.68
CA ARG A 142 -13.05 2.05 8.96
C ARG A 142 -14.32 1.29 9.31
N GLY A 143 -14.93 0.67 8.31
CA GLY A 143 -16.16 -0.11 8.44
C GLY A 143 -15.92 -1.61 8.27
N THR A 144 -16.34 -2.12 7.11
CA THR A 144 -16.19 -3.52 6.70
C THR A 144 -14.85 -3.72 6.02
N ASP A 145 -14.22 -4.85 6.28
CA ASP A 145 -13.04 -5.34 5.57
C ASP A 145 -13.30 -6.78 5.14
N THR A 146 -13.26 -7.00 3.83
CA THR A 146 -13.54 -8.30 3.22
C THR A 146 -12.28 -9.12 2.96
N SER A 147 -11.12 -8.63 3.36
CA SER A 147 -9.82 -9.24 3.10
C SER A 147 -9.17 -10.07 4.21
N PRO A 148 -9.79 -10.50 5.34
CA PRO A 148 -9.06 -11.28 6.35
C PRO A 148 -8.70 -12.71 5.91
N GLY A 149 -9.16 -13.16 4.73
CA GLY A 149 -8.98 -14.51 4.23
C GLY A 149 -9.96 -15.53 4.84
N ASN A 150 -9.72 -16.82 4.58
CA ASN A 150 -10.51 -17.94 5.09
C ASN A 150 -12.02 -17.87 4.82
N GLY A 151 -12.45 -17.20 3.75
CA GLY A 151 -13.88 -17.03 3.45
C GLY A 151 -14.63 -16.17 4.47
N GLN A 152 -13.92 -15.28 5.18
CA GLN A 152 -14.48 -14.37 6.16
C GLN A 152 -14.38 -12.91 5.73
N TYR A 153 -15.23 -12.08 6.32
CA TYR A 153 -15.05 -10.62 6.38
C TYR A 153 -15.21 -10.20 7.83
N TYR A 154 -14.80 -8.97 8.19
CA TYR A 154 -15.09 -8.42 9.51
C TYR A 154 -15.68 -7.02 9.42
N THR A 155 -16.38 -6.62 10.48
CA THR A 155 -16.84 -5.23 10.66
C THR A 155 -16.28 -4.66 11.95
N LEU A 156 -16.01 -3.35 11.93
CA LEU A 156 -15.60 -2.59 13.10
C LEU A 156 -16.78 -1.78 13.65
N ARG A 157 -16.88 -1.72 14.98
CA ARG A 157 -17.90 -0.91 15.68
C ARG A 157 -17.32 -0.19 16.89
N ASP A 158 -17.68 1.08 17.05
CA ASP A 158 -17.51 1.82 18.29
C ASP A 158 -18.87 1.93 19.01
N ASN A 159 -18.94 1.48 20.26
CA ASN A 159 -20.15 1.57 21.11
C ASN A 159 -21.43 1.04 20.42
N GLY A 160 -21.30 -0.08 19.69
CA GLY A 160 -22.39 -0.72 18.94
C GLY A 160 -22.75 -0.05 17.61
N GLN A 161 -22.23 1.14 17.32
CA GLN A 161 -22.42 1.83 16.04
C GLN A 161 -21.50 1.25 14.97
N TYR A 162 -21.99 1.16 13.74
CA TYR A 162 -21.18 0.69 12.61
C TYR A 162 -20.07 1.70 12.29
N GLY A 163 -18.86 1.18 12.13
CA GLY A 163 -17.65 1.95 11.98
C GLY A 163 -16.88 2.11 13.28
N SER A 164 -15.56 2.13 13.16
CA SER A 164 -14.68 2.59 14.22
C SER A 164 -13.76 3.68 13.68
N ALA A 165 -13.55 4.74 14.46
CA ALA A 165 -12.58 5.77 14.10
C ALA A 165 -11.21 5.09 13.95
N TRP A 166 -10.54 5.21 12.79
CA TRP A 166 -9.22 4.67 12.42
C TRP A 166 -8.06 5.64 12.71
N SER A 167 -8.28 6.93 12.49
CA SER A 167 -7.32 7.99 12.83
C SER A 167 -8.04 9.31 13.05
N PRO A 168 -7.40 10.29 13.71
CA PRO A 168 -7.82 11.69 13.59
C PRO A 168 -7.82 12.12 12.11
N ARG A 169 -8.74 13.01 11.75
CA ARG A 169 -8.81 13.61 10.41
C ARG A 169 -7.63 14.56 10.18
N ARG A 170 -7.30 15.36 11.19
CA ARG A 170 -6.15 16.26 11.22
C ARG A 170 -5.18 15.73 12.26
N TRP A 171 -3.96 15.39 11.86
CA TRP A 171 -3.02 14.67 12.72
C TRP A 171 -1.60 15.21 12.62
N GLN A 172 -0.83 15.11 13.70
CA GLN A 172 0.57 15.56 13.76
C GLN A 172 1.52 14.39 13.94
N VAL A 173 2.74 14.53 13.41
CA VAL A 173 3.81 13.57 13.62
C VAL A 173 4.13 13.50 15.11
N GLY A 174 4.23 12.29 15.65
CA GLY A 174 4.45 11.98 17.05
C GLY A 174 3.16 11.71 17.85
N ASP A 175 2.00 12.14 17.35
CA ASP A 175 0.73 11.94 18.04
C ASP A 175 0.33 10.46 18.10
N LEU A 176 -0.32 10.09 19.21
CA LEU A 176 -0.85 8.76 19.46
C LEU A 176 -2.39 8.80 19.55
N PHE A 177 -3.06 7.89 18.85
CA PHE A 177 -4.51 7.74 18.84
C PHE A 177 -4.92 6.38 19.42
N ALA A 178 -5.62 6.39 20.54
CA ALA A 178 -6.14 5.18 21.17
C ALA A 178 -7.47 4.75 20.55
N ARG A 179 -7.66 3.44 20.41
CA ARG A 179 -8.88 2.82 19.87
C ARG A 179 -9.22 1.55 20.66
N ASN A 180 -10.49 1.20 20.71
CA ASN A 180 -10.95 -0.08 21.24
C ASN A 180 -12.21 -0.55 20.49
N PRO A 181 -12.11 -0.78 19.16
CA PRO A 181 -13.24 -1.26 18.39
C PRO A 181 -13.70 -2.63 18.88
N GLN A 182 -15.01 -2.87 18.80
CA GLN A 182 -15.53 -4.22 18.66
C GLN A 182 -15.28 -4.68 17.23
N VAL A 183 -14.57 -5.80 17.08
CA VAL A 183 -14.31 -6.47 15.81
C VAL A 183 -15.16 -7.72 15.77
N THR A 184 -16.00 -7.85 14.75
CA THR A 184 -16.81 -9.05 14.54
C THR A 184 -16.51 -9.64 13.18
N PHE A 185 -16.06 -10.89 13.17
CA PHE A 185 -15.84 -11.69 11.98
C PHE A 185 -17.13 -12.44 11.61
N TYR A 186 -17.35 -12.57 10.31
CA TYR A 186 -18.51 -13.20 9.72
C TYR A 186 -18.07 -14.10 8.56
N TRP A 187 -18.80 -15.19 8.33
CA TRP A 187 -18.60 -16.00 7.12
C TRP A 187 -19.21 -15.31 5.90
N LYS A 188 -18.47 -15.22 4.79
CA LYS A 188 -18.97 -14.64 3.52
C LYS A 188 -20.14 -15.44 2.93
N SER A 189 -20.26 -16.73 3.27
CA SER A 189 -21.30 -17.63 2.75
C SER A 189 -22.71 -17.31 3.23
N ASP A 190 -22.86 -16.87 4.48
CA ASP A 190 -24.17 -16.69 5.12
C ASP A 190 -24.25 -15.49 6.08
N CYS A 191 -23.16 -14.73 6.24
CA CYS A 191 -23.05 -13.59 7.15
C CYS A 191 -23.32 -13.95 8.62
N SER A 192 -23.19 -15.22 8.99
CA SER A 192 -23.23 -15.63 10.39
C SER A 192 -21.93 -15.22 11.09
N ALA A 193 -22.07 -14.72 12.32
CA ALA A 193 -20.91 -14.29 13.11
C ALA A 193 -20.08 -15.52 13.50
N SER A 194 -18.77 -15.49 13.21
CA SER A 194 -17.84 -16.54 13.60
C SER A 194 -17.14 -16.22 14.93
N HIS A 195 -16.80 -14.96 15.16
CA HIS A 195 -16.13 -14.48 16.37
C HIS A 195 -16.37 -12.99 16.58
N SER A 196 -16.39 -12.54 17.84
CA SER A 196 -16.47 -11.12 18.18
C SER A 196 -15.67 -10.83 19.45
N ASP A 197 -14.84 -9.79 19.41
CA ASP A 197 -14.10 -9.32 20.59
C ASP A 197 -13.73 -7.82 20.47
N PHE A 198 -13.33 -7.21 21.58
CA PHE A 198 -12.77 -5.87 21.61
C PHE A 198 -11.26 -5.89 21.39
N GLN A 199 -10.76 -4.97 20.57
CA GLN A 199 -9.34 -4.91 20.19
C GLN A 199 -8.72 -3.56 20.56
N ALA A 200 -8.37 -3.41 21.84
CA ALA A 200 -7.67 -2.23 22.33
C ALA A 200 -6.32 -2.10 21.63
N SER A 201 -6.09 -0.96 20.99
CA SER A 201 -4.85 -0.70 20.26
C SER A 201 -4.61 0.80 20.11
N TRP A 202 -3.41 1.14 19.61
CA TRP A 202 -2.99 2.51 19.37
C TRP A 202 -2.43 2.65 17.97
N LEU A 203 -2.68 3.81 17.38
CA LEU A 203 -2.13 4.27 16.11
C LEU A 203 -1.18 5.42 16.40
N ARG A 204 0.04 5.37 15.89
CA ARG A 204 1.00 6.48 16.00
C ARG A 204 1.35 7.00 14.64
N PHE A 205 1.37 8.32 14.47
CA PHE A 205 1.89 8.96 13.26
C PHE A 205 3.40 9.13 13.41
N ASP A 206 4.18 8.24 12.84
CA ASP A 206 5.62 8.19 13.08
C ASP A 206 6.41 9.24 12.29
N ALA A 207 6.07 9.42 11.01
CA ALA A 207 6.85 10.28 10.13
C ALA A 207 6.06 10.75 8.92
N TYR A 208 6.40 11.95 8.45
CA TYR A 208 6.03 12.47 7.14
C TYR A 208 7.29 12.63 6.29
N HIS A 209 7.24 12.12 5.06
CA HIS A 209 8.29 12.15 4.08
C HIS A 209 7.84 12.99 2.89
N LEU A 210 8.62 14.02 2.56
CA LEU A 210 8.38 14.78 1.33
C LEU A 210 8.48 13.88 0.09
N THR A 211 9.45 12.96 0.12
CA THR A 211 9.64 11.89 -0.86
C THR A 211 10.08 10.63 -0.13
N TYR A 212 9.60 9.47 -0.57
CA TYR A 212 10.03 8.16 -0.06
C TYR A 212 10.30 7.22 -1.23
N THR A 213 11.47 6.58 -1.22
CA THR A 213 11.85 5.58 -2.23
C THR A 213 11.71 4.18 -1.65
N PHE A 214 10.83 3.39 -2.26
CA PHE A 214 10.60 2.00 -1.89
C PHE A 214 11.67 1.07 -2.47
N PRO A 215 11.80 -0.17 -1.97
CA PRO A 215 12.78 -1.14 -2.50
C PRO A 215 12.61 -1.47 -4.00
N SER A 216 11.42 -1.22 -4.57
CA SER A 216 11.15 -1.29 -6.02
C SER A 216 11.83 -0.19 -6.84
N ASN A 217 12.52 0.76 -6.20
CA ASN A 217 13.03 2.02 -6.77
C ASN A 217 11.94 3.00 -7.23
N ILE A 218 10.68 2.75 -6.89
CA ILE A 218 9.61 3.73 -7.06
C ILE A 218 9.72 4.78 -5.95
N THR A 219 9.79 6.05 -6.34
CA THR A 219 9.75 7.19 -5.43
C THR A 219 8.38 7.83 -5.49
N LEU A 220 7.72 7.93 -4.33
CA LEU A 220 6.46 8.66 -4.18
C LEU A 220 6.67 9.96 -3.40
N ALA A 221 5.90 10.98 -3.76
CA ALA A 221 5.83 12.22 -2.99
C ALA A 221 4.81 12.09 -1.84
N HIS A 222 5.03 12.83 -0.76
CA HIS A 222 4.11 12.96 0.37
C HIS A 222 3.68 11.59 0.94
N VAL A 223 4.61 10.92 1.61
CA VAL A 223 4.36 9.62 2.24
C VAL A 223 4.32 9.77 3.75
N ILE A 224 3.33 9.17 4.41
CA ILE A 224 3.25 9.09 5.88
C ILE A 224 3.51 7.66 6.35
N GLU A 225 4.16 7.55 7.50
CA GLU A 225 4.34 6.29 8.24
C GLU A 225 3.42 6.26 9.46
N LEU A 226 2.59 5.22 9.56
CA LEU A 226 1.70 4.99 10.70
C LEU A 226 2.02 3.64 11.36
N SER A 227 2.22 3.59 12.66
CA SER A 227 2.41 2.33 13.40
C SER A 227 1.15 1.90 14.14
N TRP A 228 0.81 0.62 14.04
CA TRP A 228 -0.17 -0.06 14.89
C TRP A 228 0.52 -0.73 16.07
N LEU A 229 0.02 -0.42 17.26
CA LEU A 229 0.65 -0.71 18.54
C LEU A 229 -0.34 -1.44 19.47
N PRO A 230 0.08 -2.54 20.13
CA PRO A 230 -0.74 -3.23 21.13
C PRO A 230 -0.78 -2.51 22.49
N SER A 231 0.12 -1.56 22.73
CA SER A 231 0.11 -0.66 23.88
C SER A 231 0.76 0.69 23.53
N PRO A 232 0.55 1.76 24.31
CA PRO A 232 1.14 3.08 24.01
C PRO A 232 2.66 3.09 23.92
N THR A 233 3.32 2.14 24.60
CA THR A 233 4.79 2.09 24.76
C THR A 233 5.43 0.86 24.12
N SER A 234 4.63 -0.04 23.53
CA SER A 234 5.15 -1.22 22.84
C SER A 234 5.83 -0.86 21.53
N GLN A 235 6.59 -1.82 20.98
CA GLN A 235 7.01 -1.75 19.59
C GLN A 235 5.80 -1.90 18.64
N PRO A 236 5.84 -1.30 17.44
CA PRO A 236 4.84 -1.55 16.40
C PRO A 236 4.74 -3.04 16.09
N ILE A 237 3.53 -3.54 15.89
CA ILE A 237 3.32 -4.86 15.28
C ILE A 237 3.29 -4.71 13.76
N GLU A 238 2.68 -3.63 13.26
CA GLU A 238 2.67 -3.26 11.85
C GLU A 238 3.00 -1.77 11.68
N THR A 239 3.71 -1.43 10.61
CA THR A 239 3.88 -0.06 10.12
C THR A 239 3.31 0.03 8.72
N TYR A 240 2.46 1.02 8.46
CA TYR A 240 1.82 1.29 7.19
C TYR A 240 2.41 2.53 6.53
N PHE A 241 2.46 2.51 5.21
CA PHE A 241 2.88 3.63 4.38
C PHE A 241 1.69 4.08 3.53
N TYR A 242 1.26 5.32 3.70
CA TYR A 242 0.22 5.94 2.87
C TYR A 242 0.81 7.08 2.05
N ALA A 243 0.44 7.18 0.78
CA ALA A 243 0.92 8.23 -0.11
C ALA A 243 -0.23 9.01 -0.73
N VAL A 244 -0.03 10.32 -0.91
CA VAL A 244 -1.01 11.20 -1.56
C VAL A 244 -1.32 10.70 -2.97
N ASN A 245 -2.61 10.66 -3.32
CA ASN A 245 -3.17 10.11 -4.57
C ASN A 245 -3.16 8.57 -4.68
N TYR A 246 -2.59 7.83 -3.73
CA TYR A 246 -2.55 6.36 -3.80
C TYR A 246 -3.42 5.69 -2.75
N GLY A 247 -3.30 6.09 -1.47
CA GLY A 247 -3.76 5.26 -0.35
C GLY A 247 -2.63 4.41 0.23
N LEU A 248 -2.94 3.19 0.67
CA LEU A 248 -1.97 2.27 1.29
C LEU A 248 -0.99 1.72 0.24
N VAL A 249 0.26 2.19 0.26
CA VAL A 249 1.30 1.84 -0.72
C VAL A 249 2.33 0.84 -0.18
N GLY A 250 2.24 0.48 1.10
CA GLY A 250 3.07 -0.56 1.67
C GLY A 250 2.80 -0.78 3.15
N TRP A 251 3.31 -1.88 3.67
CA TRP A 251 3.32 -2.18 5.09
C TRP A 251 4.48 -3.09 5.45
N ARG A 252 4.83 -3.14 6.73
CA ARG A 252 5.77 -4.12 7.30
C ARG A 252 5.27 -4.61 8.65
N SER A 253 5.51 -5.87 8.98
CA SER A 253 5.28 -6.40 10.33
C SER A 253 6.57 -6.50 11.13
N ASN A 254 6.43 -6.62 12.45
CA ASN A 254 7.53 -6.93 13.36
C ASN A 254 8.16 -8.32 13.15
N ASN A 255 7.50 -9.21 12.40
CA ASN A 255 8.00 -10.54 12.06
C ASN A 255 8.81 -10.54 10.74
N GLY A 256 8.92 -9.40 10.06
CA GLY A 256 9.73 -9.24 8.85
C GLY A 256 8.95 -9.37 7.54
N ASP A 257 7.66 -9.69 7.58
CA ASP A 257 6.81 -9.64 6.39
C ASP A 257 6.56 -8.20 5.95
N PHE A 258 6.42 -8.00 4.64
CA PHE A 258 6.20 -6.68 4.08
C PHE A 258 5.42 -6.72 2.77
N SER A 259 4.89 -5.57 2.39
CA SER A 259 4.57 -5.24 1.01
C SER A 259 4.96 -3.81 0.69
N TYR A 260 5.24 -3.53 -0.58
CA TYR A 260 5.47 -2.18 -1.08
C TYR A 260 5.04 -2.07 -2.53
N ILE A 261 4.69 -0.86 -2.95
CA ILE A 261 4.38 -0.52 -4.34
C ILE A 261 5.50 -0.97 -5.28
N SER A 262 5.15 -1.70 -6.33
CA SER A 262 6.10 -2.27 -7.30
C SER A 262 5.85 -1.84 -8.74
N GLU A 263 4.62 -1.43 -9.07
CA GLU A 263 4.26 -0.93 -10.40
C GLU A 263 3.16 0.13 -10.28
N ILE A 264 3.14 1.11 -11.19
CA ILE A 264 2.10 2.15 -11.27
C ILE A 264 1.50 2.10 -12.67
N HIS A 265 0.18 2.16 -12.75
CA HIS A 265 -0.55 2.19 -14.02
C HIS A 265 -1.22 3.55 -14.19
N GLU A 266 -1.02 4.16 -15.36
CA GLU A 266 -1.70 5.42 -15.68
C GLU A 266 -3.23 5.22 -15.70
N PRO A 267 -4.03 6.21 -15.27
CA PRO A 267 -5.49 6.11 -15.30
C PRO A 267 -6.01 5.67 -16.67
N GLY A 268 -6.88 4.64 -16.68
CA GLY A 268 -7.49 4.09 -17.89
C GLY A 268 -6.63 3.11 -18.70
N THR A 269 -5.37 2.85 -18.31
CA THR A 269 -4.52 1.86 -19.00
C THR A 269 -4.87 0.40 -18.67
N ARG A 270 -5.57 0.18 -17.57
CA ARG A 270 -6.11 -1.13 -17.15
C ARG A 270 -7.55 -0.95 -16.64
N PRO A 271 -8.40 -1.98 -16.73
CA PRO A 271 -9.71 -1.96 -16.09
C PRO A 271 -9.57 -1.80 -14.57
N ASP A 272 -10.45 -0.98 -14.01
CA ASP A 272 -10.58 -0.81 -12.57
C ASP A 272 -10.90 -2.14 -11.89
N ASN A 273 -10.50 -2.26 -10.62
CA ASN A 273 -10.90 -3.39 -9.80
C ASN A 273 -12.43 -3.42 -9.66
N THR A 274 -13.03 -4.59 -9.83
CA THR A 274 -14.42 -4.83 -9.47
C THR A 274 -14.44 -5.41 -8.07
N ARG A 275 -15.02 -4.65 -7.13
CA ARG A 275 -15.20 -5.10 -5.74
C ARG A 275 -16.00 -6.39 -5.71
N GLU A 276 -15.55 -7.34 -4.89
CA GLU A 276 -16.33 -8.53 -4.63
C GLU A 276 -17.70 -8.19 -4.03
N VAL A 277 -18.69 -9.00 -4.39
CA VAL A 277 -20.05 -8.88 -3.89
C VAL A 277 -20.31 -10.02 -2.93
N ILE A 278 -20.56 -9.71 -1.67
CA ILE A 278 -20.99 -10.66 -0.65
C ILE A 278 -22.53 -10.62 -0.60
N PRO A 279 -23.25 -11.65 -1.08
CA PRO A 279 -24.70 -11.57 -1.30
C PRO A 279 -25.49 -11.19 -0.04
N CYS A 280 -25.10 -11.74 1.11
CA CYS A 280 -25.77 -11.51 2.38
C CYS A 280 -25.50 -10.12 3.00
N LEU A 281 -24.50 -9.37 2.52
CA LEU A 281 -24.29 -7.97 2.89
C LEU A 281 -25.21 -7.00 2.11
N ASN A 282 -25.66 -7.40 0.92
CA ASN A 282 -26.50 -6.58 0.05
C ASN A 282 -28.01 -6.73 0.32
N SER A 283 -28.43 -7.72 1.10
CA SER A 283 -29.84 -8.04 1.37
C SER A 283 -30.56 -7.14 2.40
N GLY A 284 -30.08 -5.90 2.61
CA GLY A 284 -30.95 -4.81 3.08
C GLY A 284 -31.17 -4.63 4.59
N SER A 285 -30.45 -5.33 5.47
CA SER A 285 -30.64 -5.22 6.94
C SER A 285 -29.41 -4.78 7.74
N TYR A 286 -28.22 -4.68 7.11
CA TYR A 286 -26.96 -4.33 7.79
C TYR A 286 -26.47 -2.90 7.54
N TRP A 287 -27.12 -2.16 6.64
CA TRP A 287 -26.79 -0.76 6.36
C TRP A 287 -27.60 0.16 7.29
N PRO A 288 -27.02 0.78 8.32
CA PRO A 288 -27.67 1.93 8.93
C PRO A 288 -27.87 2.97 7.82
N LYS A 289 -29.11 3.47 7.69
CA LYS A 289 -29.46 4.57 6.78
C LYS A 289 -28.46 5.70 7.01
N LEU A 290 -27.60 5.93 6.02
CA LEU A 290 -26.47 6.85 6.08
C LEU A 290 -26.98 8.24 6.46
N LEU A 291 -26.36 8.86 7.47
CA LEU A 291 -26.41 10.30 7.62
C LEU A 291 -25.69 10.92 6.41
N PRO A 292 -26.21 12.00 5.81
CA PRO A 292 -25.57 12.63 4.66
C PRO A 292 -24.16 13.10 5.00
N PHE A 293 -23.25 12.88 4.06
CA PHE A 293 -21.92 13.47 4.04
C PHE A 293 -22.06 14.99 4.10
N VAL A 294 -21.40 15.63 5.08
CA VAL A 294 -21.20 17.08 5.09
C VAL A 294 -19.73 17.28 4.70
N PRO A 295 -19.44 17.90 3.55
CA PRO A 295 -18.08 18.16 3.09
C PRO A 295 -17.28 19.04 4.05
#